data_AF-A0A2E7T7S3-F1
#
_entry.id   AF-A0A2E7T7S3-F1
#
_cell.length_a   1.000
_cell.length_b   1.000
_cell.length_c   1.000
_cell.angle_alpha   90.00
_cell.angle_beta   90.00
_cell.angle_gamma   90.00
#
_symmetry.space_group_name_H-M   'P 1'
#
loop_
_entity.id
_entity.type
_entity.pdbx_description
1 polymer ?
#
loop_
_entity_poly.entity_id
_entity_poly.type
_entity_poly.pdbx_seq_one_letter_code
_entity_poly.pdbx_strand_id
1 'polypeptide(L)' 'MGNNHLTDSIKAYNKQDYQTAVRIWRSYAAKGDVEAQYFLGVAYHKGHGVNKSLTQTIAWFRKAAQGGH' A
#
# COMPACT_ATOMS: atom_id res chain seq x y z
N MET A 1 9.97 13.10 -12.81
CA MET A 1 8.50 12.92 -12.81
C MET A 1 8.15 12.05 -11.60
N GLY A 2 8.14 12.65 -10.40
CA GLY A 2 8.10 11.90 -9.14
C GLY A 2 6.67 11.71 -8.63
N ASN A 3 6.30 10.47 -8.37
CA ASN A 3 5.33 10.03 -7.35
C ASN A 3 3.85 10.50 -7.43
N ASN A 4 3.34 10.94 -8.60
CA ASN A 4 1.90 11.27 -8.76
C ASN A 4 0.93 10.12 -8.41
N HIS A 5 1.38 8.87 -8.51
CA HIS A 5 0.53 7.69 -8.35
C HIS A 5 0.17 7.40 -6.87
N LEU A 6 1.04 7.74 -5.93
CA LEU A 6 0.73 7.65 -4.51
C LEU A 6 -0.29 8.72 -4.13
N THR A 7 -0.22 9.91 -4.73
CA THR A 7 -1.19 10.99 -4.50
C THR A 7 -2.60 10.56 -4.90
N ASP A 8 -2.76 9.87 -6.03
CA ASP A 8 -4.06 9.33 -6.46
C ASP A 8 -4.57 8.25 -5.51
N SER A 9 -3.69 7.38 -5.03
CA SER A 9 -4.05 6.34 -4.06
C SER A 9 -4.45 6.92 -2.69
N ILE A 10 -3.73 7.95 -2.21
CA ILE A 10 -4.04 8.64 -0.96
C ILE A 10 -5.35 9.42 -1.09
N LYS A 11 -5.59 10.04 -2.25
CA LYS A 11 -6.85 10.72 -2.55
C LYS A 11 -8.01 9.73 -2.59
N ALA A 12 -7.85 8.57 -3.23
CA ALA A 12 -8.85 7.50 -3.22
C ALA A 12 -9.11 6.99 -1.79
N TYR A 13 -8.05 6.78 -1.01
CA TYR A 13 -8.14 6.35 0.38
C TYR A 13 -8.89 7.37 1.27
N ASN A 14 -8.63 8.67 1.10
CA ASN A 14 -9.36 9.73 1.80
C ASN A 14 -10.84 9.81 1.38
N LYS A 15 -11.15 9.45 0.13
CA LYS A 15 -12.53 9.31 -0.36
C LYS A 15 -13.21 7.99 0.06
N GLN A 16 -12.57 7.20 0.92
CA GLN A 16 -13.02 5.86 1.31
C GLN A 16 -13.06 4.84 0.15
N ASP A 17 -12.50 5.17 -1.01
CA ASP A 17 -12.29 4.25 -2.11
C ASP A 17 -10.99 3.46 -1.87
N TYR A 18 -11.09 2.58 -0.88
CA TYR A 18 -9.96 1.76 -0.45
C TYR A 18 -9.57 0.70 -1.48
N GLN A 19 -10.52 0.23 -2.29
CA GLN A 19 -10.25 -0.76 -3.34
C GLN A 19 -9.34 -0.17 -4.43
N THR A 20 -9.62 1.07 -4.86
CA THR A 20 -8.77 1.77 -5.82
C THR A 20 -7.39 2.04 -5.23
N ALA A 21 -7.32 2.53 -3.98
CA ALA A 21 -6.05 2.80 -3.29
C ALA A 21 -5.18 1.53 -3.19
N VAL A 22 -5.75 0.43 -2.70
CA VAL A 22 -5.07 -0.88 -2.60
C VAL A 22 -4.59 -1.36 -3.95
N ARG A 23 -5.40 -1.24 -5.00
CA ARG A 23 -5.03 -1.70 -6.34
C ARG A 23 -3.79 -0.96 -6.84
N ILE A 24 -3.74 0.35 -6.63
CA ILE A 24 -2.57 1.18 -6.96
C ILE A 24 -1.38 0.71 -6.13
N TRP A 25 -1.49 0.68 -4.80
CA TRP A 25 -0.39 0.26 -3.92
C TRP A 25 0.13 -1.14 -4.26
N ARG A 26 -0.72 -2.09 -4.61
CA ARG A 26 -0.32 -3.45 -4.97
C ARG A 26 0.50 -3.50 -6.26
N SER A 27 0.16 -2.66 -7.25
CA SER A 27 0.93 -2.54 -8.50
C SER A 27 2.34 -1.98 -8.25
N TYR A 28 2.45 -0.93 -7.44
CA TYR A 28 3.73 -0.29 -7.13
C TYR A 28 4.56 -1.08 -6.12
N ALA A 29 3.92 -1.69 -5.13
CA ALA A 29 4.57 -2.56 -4.17
C ALA A 29 5.24 -3.77 -4.85
N ALA A 30 4.63 -4.28 -5.93
CA ALA A 30 5.22 -5.33 -6.77
C ALA A 30 6.45 -4.85 -7.56
N LYS A 31 6.54 -3.55 -7.87
CA LYS A 31 7.69 -2.92 -8.53
C LYS A 31 8.83 -2.55 -7.56
N GLY A 32 8.67 -2.82 -6.27
CA GLY A 32 9.66 -2.49 -5.25
C GLY A 32 9.48 -1.10 -4.62
N ASP A 33 8.38 -0.41 -4.88
CA ASP A 33 8.12 0.89 -4.27
C ASP A 33 7.86 0.75 -2.76
N VAL A 34 8.75 1.35 -1.96
CA VAL A 34 8.75 1.23 -0.49
C VAL A 34 7.52 1.88 0.12
N GLU A 35 7.10 3.04 -0.37
CA GLU A 35 5.92 3.75 0.12
C GLU A 35 4.66 2.94 -0.17
N ALA A 36 4.52 2.39 -1.38
CA ALA A 36 3.40 1.55 -1.76
C ALA A 36 3.34 0.24 -0.93
N GLN A 37 4.50 -0.37 -0.64
CA GLN A 37 4.57 -1.54 0.25
C GLN A 37 4.09 -1.20 1.67
N TYR A 38 4.49 -0.03 2.18
CA TYR A 38 4.04 0.46 3.49
C TYR A 38 2.52 0.66 3.52
N PHE A 39 1.95 1.41 2.56
CA PHE A 39 0.51 1.67 2.53
C PHE A 39 -0.32 0.40 2.29
N LEU A 40 0.18 -0.55 1.48
CA LEU A 40 -0.46 -1.85 1.32
C LEU A 40 -0.48 -2.64 2.64
N GLY A 41 0.61 -2.59 3.42
CA GLY A 41 0.66 -3.14 4.78
C GLY A 41 -0.39 -2.52 5.70
N VAL A 42 -0.52 -1.18 5.68
CA VAL A 42 -1.56 -0.46 6.44
C VAL A 42 -2.97 -0.88 6.00
N ALA A 43 -3.20 -1.09 4.71
CA ALA A 43 -4.49 -1.54 4.19
C ALA A 43 -4.86 -2.93 4.73
N TYR A 44 -3.91 -3.88 4.75
CA TYR A 44 -4.11 -5.21 5.35
C TYR A 44 -4.29 -5.18 6.86
N HIS A 45 -3.66 -4.22 7.55
CA HIS A 45 -3.83 -4.05 8.99
C HIS A 45 -5.23 -3.51 9.32
N LYS A 46 -5.68 -2.48 8.57
CA LYS A 46 -6.97 -1.82 8.80
C LYS A 46 -8.14 -2.54 8.14
N GLY A 47 -7.91 -3.44 7.20
CA GLY A 47 -8.97 -4.11 6.43
C GLY A 47 -9.61 -3.20 5.39
N HIS A 48 -8.87 -2.21 4.90
CA HIS A 48 -9.39 -1.21 3.98
C HIS A 48 -9.19 -1.69 2.54
N GLY A 49 -10.28 -2.06 1.88
CA GLY A 49 -10.24 -2.55 0.48
C GLY A 49 -9.64 -3.96 0.33
N VAL A 50 -9.24 -4.59 1.43
CA VAL A 50 -8.73 -5.96 1.53
C VAL A 50 -9.19 -6.60 2.82
N ASN A 51 -9.23 -7.93 2.86
CA ASN A 51 -9.45 -8.65 4.10
C ASN A 51 -8.28 -8.44 5.06
N LYS A 52 -8.60 -8.18 6.34
CA LYS A 52 -7.58 -8.04 7.38
C LYS A 52 -6.70 -9.29 7.42
N SER A 53 -5.39 -9.09 7.37
CA SER A 53 -4.44 -10.19 7.48
C SER A 53 -3.15 -9.70 8.10
N LEU A 54 -2.90 -10.15 9.33
CA LEU A 54 -1.69 -9.80 10.07
C LEU A 54 -0.45 -10.36 9.36
N THR A 55 -0.55 -11.57 8.81
CA THR A 55 0.51 -12.21 8.03
C THR A 55 0.92 -11.37 6.82
N GLN A 56 -0.06 -10.87 6.05
CA GLN A 56 0.24 -10.00 4.92
C GLN A 56 0.76 -8.64 5.37
N THR A 57 0.20 -8.07 6.44
CA THR A 57 0.67 -6.81 7.03
C THR A 57 2.17 -6.86 7.33
N ILE A 58 2.60 -7.90 8.07
CA ILE A 58 4.00 -8.08 8.46
C ILE A 58 4.88 -8.32 7.22
N ALA A 59 4.41 -9.13 6.27
CA ALA A 59 5.16 -9.41 5.04
C ALA A 59 5.43 -8.13 4.22
N TRP A 60 4.42 -7.27 4.06
CA TRP A 60 4.55 -6.02 3.30
C TRP A 60 5.39 -4.98 4.04
N PHE A 61 5.21 -4.82 5.36
CA PHE A 61 6.07 -3.93 6.14
C PHE A 61 7.53 -4.38 6.16
N ARG A 62 7.78 -5.69 6.23
CA ARG A 62 9.15 -6.21 6.16
C ARG A 62 9.79 -5.91 4.81
N LYS A 63 9.04 -6.01 3.71
CA LYS A 63 9.54 -5.62 2.38
C LYS A 63 9.84 -4.13 2.30
N ALA A 64 8.94 -3.28 2.81
CA ALA A 64 9.16 -1.84 2.85
C ALA A 64 10.43 -1.50 3.66
N ALA A 65 10.61 -2.13 4.81
CA ALA A 65 11.81 -1.96 5.64
C ALA A 65 13.10 -2.47 4.98
N GLN A 66 13.01 -3.47 4.09
CA GLN A 66 14.16 -4.01 3.36
C GLN A 66 14.55 -3.14 2.16
N GLY A 67 13.61 -2.43 1.53
CA GLY A 67 13.86 -1.60 0.34
C GLY A 67 14.28 -0.16 0.65
N GLY A 68 14.22 0.28 1.91
CA GLY A 68 14.55 1.65 2.33
C GLY A 68 16.00 1.86 2.78
N HIS A 69 16.97 1.13 2.23
CA HIS A 69 18.40 1.29 2.55
C HIS A 69 19.11 2.15 1.51
#